data_AF-G4N220-F1
#
_entry.id   AF-G4N220-F1
#
_cell.length_a   1.000
_cell.length_b   1.000
_cell.length_c   1.000
_cell.angle_alpha   90.00
_cell.angle_beta   90.00
_cell.angle_gamma   90.00
#
_symmetry.space_group_name_H-M   'P 1'
#
loop_
_entity.id
_entity.type
_entity.pdbx_description
1 polymer ?
#
loop_
_entity_poly.entity_id
_entity_poly.type
_entity_poly.pdbx_seq_one_letter_code
_entity_poly.pdbx_strand_id
1 'polypeptide(L)'
;MASWLGLASTRFSHSPSPLVLRTKDGEEKTLADVCKESTPPCWLNPLLFNGHLQTMWTSVKYEGPLVYYKRKVFQADSTYLGSFAVDFAVDPHEEHDAKLPPRTAYYTDEEFNKLGSDDSRPMLIVLHGLSGGSYELYLREAIQPLIADGSNWDVIVVNSRGCANSEITSGVLFNARATWDVRQVVKWAHEKYPNRPLFGVGFSLGANIITNYVGEEGAGCLLKACISVGNPFDLEVSNKAMQNSILGLNVYSKVMGGNLKKLIAKHKESLLKHSDLDFDVIENVTYLHEFDRAVQCQSWGYPTENAYYRDASCSDSILGIRIPYFAISAADDPIAVDQAVPYQEFKVNPYTVHCSTSLGGHLSWFELGGGRWHARPVVNFLREMAANIDLNFNKAKVNKDMEPKAAEAHGFDPMRRRMRINPRQLKAE
;
A
#
# COMPACT_ATOMS: atom_id res chain seq x y z
N MET A 1 19.76 10.81 -20.22
CA MET A 1 19.62 10.30 -21.60
C MET A 1 18.14 10.05 -21.82
N ALA A 2 17.60 10.57 -22.91
CA ALA A 2 16.16 10.76 -23.14
C ALA A 2 15.40 9.42 -23.17
N SER A 3 14.24 9.40 -22.51
CA SER A 3 13.22 8.38 -22.65
C SER A 3 12.74 8.36 -24.11
N TRP A 4 13.45 7.65 -24.99
CA TRP A 4 13.16 7.62 -26.42
C TRP A 4 12.42 6.32 -26.76
N LEU A 5 11.37 6.41 -27.57
CA LEU A 5 10.59 5.26 -28.06
C LEU A 5 10.04 4.33 -26.95
N GLY A 6 9.67 4.89 -25.79
CA GLY A 6 9.06 4.13 -24.70
C GLY A 6 10.05 3.47 -23.72
N LEU A 7 11.36 3.52 -23.98
CA LEU A 7 12.36 3.05 -23.02
C LEU A 7 12.52 4.05 -21.87
N ALA A 8 12.07 3.68 -20.67
CA ALA A 8 12.24 4.48 -19.46
C ALA A 8 13.59 4.14 -18.80
N SER A 9 14.33 5.16 -18.35
CA SER A 9 15.55 4.97 -17.58
C SER A 9 15.22 4.68 -16.11
N THR A 10 15.95 3.76 -15.49
CA THR A 10 15.77 3.39 -14.08
C THR A 10 16.92 3.92 -13.22
N ARG A 11 16.60 4.50 -12.06
CA ARG A 11 17.56 4.98 -11.06
C ARG A 11 17.27 4.36 -9.71
N PHE A 12 18.31 4.09 -8.92
CA PHE A 12 18.17 3.54 -7.57
C PHE A 12 18.75 4.52 -6.54
N SER A 13 18.00 4.76 -5.46
CA SER A 13 18.45 5.52 -4.29
C SER A 13 18.43 4.61 -3.07
N HIS A 14 19.58 4.46 -2.41
CA HIS A 14 19.76 3.60 -1.25
C HIS A 14 20.99 4.08 -0.45
N SER A 15 21.15 3.55 0.76
CA SER A 15 22.34 3.79 1.59
C SER A 15 23.64 3.40 0.88
N PRO A 16 24.76 4.11 1.08
CA PRO A 16 26.09 3.67 0.63
C PRO A 16 26.51 2.30 1.19
N SER A 17 25.87 1.86 2.28
CA SER A 17 26.06 0.54 2.88
C SER A 17 24.71 -0.15 3.04
N PRO A 18 24.09 -0.66 1.96
CA PRO A 18 22.80 -1.33 2.05
C PRO A 18 22.86 -2.57 2.93
N LEU A 19 21.71 -2.99 3.43
CA LEU A 19 21.56 -4.23 4.19
C LEU A 19 22.16 -5.41 3.39
N VAL A 20 23.03 -6.18 4.03
CA VAL A 20 23.54 -7.42 3.49
C VAL A 20 22.57 -8.55 3.85
N LEU A 21 22.03 -9.19 2.83
CA LEU A 21 21.19 -10.37 2.88
C LEU A 21 22.06 -11.60 2.67
N ARG A 22 21.70 -12.72 3.29
CA ARG A 22 22.35 -14.01 3.04
C ARG A 22 21.40 -14.93 2.28
N THR A 23 21.89 -15.58 1.25
CA THR A 23 21.15 -16.61 0.53
C THR A 23 21.10 -17.90 1.35
N LYS A 24 20.18 -18.81 1.03
CA LYS A 24 20.06 -20.12 1.67
C LYS A 24 21.31 -20.99 1.48
N ASP A 25 22.06 -20.77 0.40
CA ASP A 25 23.33 -21.43 0.11
C ASP A 25 24.54 -20.76 0.79
N GLY A 26 24.30 -19.63 1.46
CA GLY A 26 25.28 -18.96 2.31
C GLY A 26 26.05 -17.81 1.65
N GLU A 27 25.76 -17.48 0.39
CA GLU A 27 26.28 -16.29 -0.30
C GLU A 27 25.71 -15.01 0.31
N GLU A 28 26.48 -13.93 0.33
CA GLU A 28 26.02 -12.61 0.78
C GLU A 28 25.74 -11.71 -0.43
N LYS A 29 24.54 -11.09 -0.46
CA LYS A 29 24.13 -10.11 -1.48
C LYS A 29 23.59 -8.86 -0.79
N THR A 30 23.80 -7.68 -1.35
CA THR A 30 23.17 -6.48 -0.80
C THR A 30 21.69 -6.41 -1.20
N LEU A 31 20.85 -5.80 -0.37
CA LEU A 31 19.45 -5.52 -0.72
C LEU A 31 19.35 -4.69 -2.01
N ALA A 32 20.29 -3.77 -2.24
CA ALA A 32 20.35 -2.99 -3.46
C ALA A 32 20.58 -3.85 -4.71
N ASP A 33 21.41 -4.90 -4.62
CA ASP A 33 21.64 -5.82 -5.73
C ASP A 33 20.40 -6.68 -5.99
N VAL A 34 19.76 -7.21 -4.94
CA VAL A 34 18.50 -7.95 -5.06
C VAL A 34 17.41 -7.10 -5.75
N CYS A 35 17.26 -5.83 -5.36
CA CYS A 35 16.31 -4.92 -6.01
C CYS A 35 16.67 -4.63 -7.47
N LYS A 36 17.95 -4.43 -7.80
CA LYS A 36 18.42 -4.18 -9.18
C LYS A 36 18.21 -5.40 -10.07
N GLU A 37 18.60 -6.59 -9.60
CA GLU A 37 18.42 -7.87 -10.30
C GLU A 37 16.93 -8.19 -10.51
N SER A 38 16.09 -7.83 -9.54
CA SER A 38 14.63 -7.99 -9.65
C SER A 38 14.02 -7.05 -10.68
N THR A 39 14.69 -5.96 -11.07
CA THR A 39 14.11 -4.89 -11.88
C THR A 39 14.50 -5.02 -13.37
N PRO A 40 13.60 -5.56 -14.23
CA PRO A 40 13.90 -5.66 -15.65
C PRO A 40 13.90 -4.27 -16.33
N PRO A 41 14.50 -4.14 -17.52
CA PRO A 41 14.38 -2.95 -18.35
C PRO A 41 12.91 -2.52 -18.57
N CYS A 42 12.65 -1.21 -18.53
CA CYS A 42 11.30 -0.65 -18.58
C CYS A 42 10.93 -0.17 -20.00
N TRP A 43 10.19 -1.00 -20.73
CA TRP A 43 9.75 -0.74 -22.10
C TRP A 43 8.25 -0.44 -22.14
N LEU A 44 7.92 0.85 -22.13
CA LEU A 44 6.54 1.33 -22.09
C LEU A 44 6.00 1.58 -23.50
N ASN A 45 4.68 1.65 -23.60
CA ASN A 45 4.01 1.99 -24.85
C ASN A 45 4.44 3.41 -25.30
N PRO A 46 5.08 3.57 -26.48
CA PRO A 46 5.57 4.86 -26.95
C PRO A 46 4.47 5.89 -27.23
N LEU A 47 3.21 5.46 -27.38
CA LEU A 47 2.06 6.36 -27.51
C LEU A 47 1.68 7.01 -26.18
N LEU A 48 2.09 6.43 -25.05
CA LEU A 48 1.88 6.94 -23.70
C LEU A 48 3.16 7.62 -23.21
N PHE A 49 3.60 8.63 -23.97
CA PHE A 49 4.92 9.26 -23.86
C PHE A 49 5.10 10.23 -22.68
N ASN A 50 4.10 10.37 -21.80
CA ASN A 50 4.21 11.15 -20.57
C ASN A 50 3.30 10.57 -19.47
N GLY A 51 3.56 10.97 -18.23
CA GLY A 51 2.87 10.45 -17.06
C GLY A 51 1.37 10.75 -17.02
N HIS A 52 0.93 11.86 -17.62
CA HIS A 52 -0.50 12.14 -17.74
C HIS A 52 -1.20 11.16 -18.67
N LEU A 53 -0.64 10.87 -19.85
CA LEU A 53 -1.20 9.91 -20.80
C LEU A 53 -1.20 8.49 -20.21
N GLN A 54 -0.09 8.08 -19.58
CA GLN A 54 -0.02 6.83 -18.82
C GLN A 54 -1.16 6.75 -17.79
N THR A 55 -1.28 7.77 -16.93
CA THR A 55 -2.27 7.80 -15.85
C THR A 55 -3.71 7.82 -16.38
N MET A 56 -4.00 8.61 -17.42
CA MET A 56 -5.34 8.69 -18.02
C MET A 56 -5.73 7.38 -18.70
N TRP A 57 -4.77 6.63 -19.26
CA TRP A 57 -5.03 5.35 -19.89
C TRP A 57 -5.61 4.30 -18.94
N THR A 58 -5.45 4.48 -17.62
CA THR A 58 -6.11 3.62 -16.62
C THR A 58 -7.63 3.65 -16.68
N SER A 59 -8.22 4.70 -17.26
CA SER A 59 -9.68 4.81 -17.47
C SER A 59 -10.18 3.96 -18.65
N VAL A 60 -9.28 3.47 -19.51
CA VAL A 60 -9.62 2.57 -20.61
C VAL A 60 -9.95 1.19 -20.05
N LYS A 61 -11.16 0.71 -20.33
CA LYS A 61 -11.61 -0.61 -19.89
C LYS A 61 -10.92 -1.69 -20.72
N TYR A 62 -10.22 -2.59 -20.05
CA TYR A 62 -9.75 -3.85 -20.63
C TYR A 62 -9.93 -4.98 -19.61
N GLU A 63 -10.01 -6.21 -20.10
CA GLU A 63 -10.01 -7.39 -19.24
C GLU A 63 -8.59 -7.63 -18.76
N GLY A 64 -8.31 -7.25 -17.50
CA GLY A 64 -7.06 -7.62 -16.85
C GLY A 64 -7.07 -9.04 -16.32
N PRO A 65 -5.97 -9.45 -15.65
CA PRO A 65 -5.78 -10.81 -15.19
C PRO A 65 -6.92 -11.31 -14.30
N LEU A 66 -7.28 -12.58 -14.51
CA LEU A 66 -8.31 -13.27 -13.76
C LEU A 66 -7.76 -13.65 -12.38
N VAL A 67 -8.39 -13.08 -11.36
CA VAL A 67 -8.18 -13.43 -9.96
C VAL A 67 -9.56 -13.58 -9.33
N TYR A 68 -9.75 -14.67 -8.60
CA TYR A 68 -10.96 -15.01 -7.86
C TYR A 68 -10.69 -14.87 -6.37
N TYR A 69 -11.71 -14.45 -5.63
CA TYR A 69 -11.56 -14.13 -4.22
C TYR A 69 -12.67 -14.72 -3.37
N LYS A 70 -12.33 -15.19 -2.16
CA LYS A 70 -13.29 -15.35 -1.08
C LYS A 70 -13.03 -14.33 0.03
N ARG A 71 -14.10 -13.64 0.45
CA ARG A 71 -14.08 -12.59 1.45
C ARG A 71 -14.34 -13.14 2.84
N LYS A 72 -13.53 -12.73 3.82
CA LYS A 72 -13.85 -12.79 5.25
C LYS A 72 -13.95 -11.38 5.81
N VAL A 73 -15.01 -11.13 6.58
CA VAL A 73 -15.15 -9.90 7.38
C VAL A 73 -14.60 -10.16 8.78
N PHE A 74 -13.66 -9.34 9.19
CA PHE A 74 -13.06 -9.36 10.52
C PHE A 74 -13.71 -8.28 11.38
N GLN A 75 -13.91 -8.60 12.66
CA GLN A 75 -14.23 -7.59 13.66
C GLN A 75 -12.93 -7.00 14.17
N ALA A 76 -12.82 -5.68 14.12
CA ALA A 76 -11.65 -4.99 14.62
C ALA A 76 -11.60 -5.04 16.16
N ASP A 77 -10.38 -4.98 16.69
CA ASP A 77 -10.14 -4.91 18.11
C ASP A 77 -10.72 -3.64 18.76
N SER A 78 -10.70 -3.60 20.09
CA SER A 78 -11.32 -2.54 20.88
C SER A 78 -10.75 -1.13 20.64
N THR A 79 -9.63 -0.98 19.93
CA THR A 79 -9.03 0.33 19.64
C THR A 79 -9.70 1.01 18.45
N TYR A 80 -10.14 0.25 17.45
CA TYR A 80 -10.71 0.76 16.19
C TYR A 80 -12.02 0.03 15.87
N LEU A 81 -13.09 0.37 16.60
CA LEU A 81 -14.40 -0.26 16.50
C LEU A 81 -14.88 -0.45 15.05
N GLY A 82 -15.69 -1.48 14.83
CA GLY A 82 -16.26 -1.82 13.54
C GLY A 82 -15.60 -3.04 12.91
N SER A 83 -15.75 -3.17 11.60
CA SER A 83 -15.30 -4.31 10.82
C SER A 83 -14.52 -3.89 9.59
N PHE A 84 -13.68 -4.79 9.10
CA PHE A 84 -12.95 -4.64 7.85
C PHE A 84 -12.97 -5.95 7.06
N ALA A 85 -12.85 -5.85 5.74
CA ALA A 85 -12.95 -7.00 4.85
C ALA A 85 -11.57 -7.41 4.32
N VAL A 86 -11.32 -8.71 4.26
CA VAL A 86 -10.12 -9.28 3.66
C VAL A 86 -10.54 -10.28 2.58
N ASP A 87 -10.03 -10.08 1.37
CA ASP A 87 -10.27 -10.95 0.22
C ASP A 87 -9.07 -11.87 0.02
N PHE A 88 -9.30 -13.18 0.08
CA PHE A 88 -8.31 -14.22 -0.11
C PHE A 88 -8.35 -14.64 -1.57
N ALA A 89 -7.21 -14.61 -2.27
CA ALA A 89 -7.12 -15.19 -3.59
C ALA A 89 -7.35 -16.70 -3.49
N VAL A 90 -8.25 -17.23 -4.32
CA VAL A 90 -8.64 -18.64 -4.34
C VAL A 90 -8.69 -19.15 -5.77
N ASP A 91 -8.79 -20.47 -5.90
CA ASP A 91 -9.06 -21.12 -7.18
C ASP A 91 -10.37 -20.61 -7.79
N PRO A 92 -10.49 -20.63 -9.14
CA PRO A 92 -11.71 -20.23 -9.82
C PRO A 92 -12.95 -20.92 -9.28
N HIS A 93 -14.01 -20.15 -9.05
CA HIS A 93 -15.31 -20.63 -8.60
C HIS A 93 -16.45 -19.95 -9.37
N GLU A 94 -17.62 -20.61 -9.37
CA GLU A 94 -18.82 -20.09 -10.04
C GLU A 94 -19.74 -19.30 -9.09
N GLU A 95 -19.43 -19.25 -7.79
CA GLU A 95 -20.22 -18.49 -6.82
C GLU A 95 -20.27 -17.00 -7.17
N HIS A 96 -21.47 -16.43 -7.12
CA HIS A 96 -21.73 -15.04 -7.45
C HIS A 96 -22.61 -14.38 -6.38
N ASP A 97 -22.12 -13.30 -5.79
CA ASP A 97 -22.90 -12.41 -4.92
C ASP A 97 -22.96 -11.01 -5.54
N ALA A 98 -24.17 -10.54 -5.86
CA ALA A 98 -24.41 -9.24 -6.48
C ALA A 98 -23.99 -8.05 -5.59
N LYS A 99 -23.78 -8.28 -4.28
CA LYS A 99 -23.29 -7.27 -3.33
C LYS A 99 -21.77 -7.14 -3.37
N LEU A 100 -21.05 -8.12 -3.90
CA LEU A 100 -19.60 -8.13 -3.94
C LEU A 100 -19.04 -7.67 -5.30
N PRO A 101 -17.78 -7.27 -5.36
CA PRO A 101 -17.09 -7.07 -6.63
C PRO A 101 -17.08 -8.36 -7.46
N PRO A 102 -16.88 -8.26 -8.80
CA PRO A 102 -16.81 -9.44 -9.66
C PRO A 102 -15.81 -10.49 -9.18
N ARG A 103 -16.14 -11.78 -9.37
CA ARG A 103 -15.31 -12.94 -8.96
C ARG A 103 -14.99 -12.96 -7.46
N THR A 104 -15.92 -12.46 -6.64
CA THR A 104 -15.77 -12.47 -5.19
C THR A 104 -16.99 -13.13 -4.57
N ALA A 105 -16.77 -14.10 -3.69
CA ALA A 105 -17.80 -14.71 -2.85
C ALA A 105 -17.43 -14.53 -1.36
N TYR A 106 -18.34 -14.86 -0.44
CA TYR A 106 -17.98 -14.92 0.98
C TYR A 106 -17.42 -16.31 1.33
N TYR A 107 -16.50 -16.37 2.29
CA TYR A 107 -16.28 -17.61 3.02
C TYR A 107 -17.48 -17.89 3.93
N THR A 108 -17.90 -19.15 3.97
CA THR A 108 -18.64 -19.65 5.12
C THR A 108 -17.70 -19.81 6.32
N ASP A 109 -18.25 -19.81 7.54
CA ASP A 109 -17.43 -20.03 8.73
C ASP A 109 -16.77 -21.42 8.73
N GLU A 110 -17.44 -22.44 8.17
CA GLU A 110 -16.88 -23.78 8.03
C GLU A 110 -15.68 -23.79 7.08
N GLU A 111 -15.80 -23.17 5.90
CA GLU A 111 -14.69 -23.06 4.94
C GLU A 111 -13.50 -22.32 5.54
N PHE A 112 -13.75 -21.19 6.19
CA PHE A 112 -12.70 -20.37 6.79
C PHE A 112 -11.98 -21.10 7.93
N ASN A 113 -12.72 -21.83 8.76
CA ASN A 113 -12.15 -22.60 9.86
C ASN A 113 -11.32 -23.80 9.38
N LYS A 114 -11.66 -24.37 8.21
CA LYS A 114 -10.93 -25.47 7.57
C LYS A 114 -9.62 -25.05 6.90
N LEU A 115 -9.35 -23.76 6.73
CA LEU A 115 -8.07 -23.29 6.21
C LEU A 115 -6.94 -23.81 7.12
N GLY A 116 -6.08 -24.67 6.56
CA GLY A 116 -4.97 -25.29 7.27
C GLY A 116 -3.97 -24.25 7.77
N SER A 117 -3.30 -24.50 8.90
CA SER A 117 -2.46 -23.51 9.59
C SER A 117 -0.95 -23.75 9.50
N ASP A 118 -0.52 -24.97 9.20
CA ASP A 118 0.85 -25.40 9.54
C ASP A 118 1.76 -25.57 8.31
N ASP A 119 1.47 -24.91 7.20
CA ASP A 119 2.31 -24.95 6.00
C ASP A 119 3.35 -23.81 5.95
N SER A 120 4.30 -23.91 5.02
CA SER A 120 5.38 -22.94 4.81
C SER A 120 5.19 -22.05 3.58
N ARG A 121 3.98 -22.02 3.00
CA ARG A 121 3.70 -21.26 1.77
C ARG A 121 3.85 -19.76 2.05
N PRO A 122 4.64 -19.01 1.24
CA PRO A 122 4.69 -17.56 1.37
C PRO A 122 3.29 -16.93 1.24
N MET A 123 3.01 -15.96 2.10
CA MET A 123 1.77 -15.19 2.04
C MET A 123 2.06 -13.73 1.71
N LEU A 124 1.39 -13.18 0.69
CA LEU A 124 1.43 -11.76 0.35
C LEU A 124 0.18 -11.05 0.89
N ILE A 125 0.40 -9.98 1.65
CA ILE A 125 -0.64 -9.08 2.16
C ILE A 125 -0.63 -7.80 1.31
N VAL A 126 -1.74 -7.50 0.67
CA VAL A 126 -1.86 -6.44 -0.34
C VAL A 126 -2.77 -5.32 0.16
N LEU A 127 -2.30 -4.07 0.05
CA LEU A 127 -3.11 -2.86 0.28
C LEU A 127 -3.37 -2.12 -1.04
N HIS A 128 -4.65 -1.88 -1.33
CA HIS A 128 -5.09 -1.15 -2.52
C HIS A 128 -4.97 0.39 -2.35
N GLY A 129 -5.11 1.13 -3.45
CA GLY A 129 -5.11 2.60 -3.47
C GLY A 129 -6.43 3.24 -3.03
N LEU A 130 -6.57 4.55 -3.23
CA LEU A 130 -7.72 5.32 -2.78
C LEU A 130 -9.05 4.80 -3.39
N SER A 131 -10.03 4.47 -2.54
CA SER A 131 -11.40 4.06 -2.92
C SER A 131 -11.53 2.79 -3.79
N GLY A 132 -10.46 1.99 -3.91
CA GLY A 132 -10.40 0.79 -4.75
C GLY A 132 -10.84 -0.52 -4.07
N GLY A 133 -10.07 -1.58 -4.28
CA GLY A 133 -10.29 -2.90 -3.69
C GLY A 133 -9.52 -4.02 -4.38
N SER A 134 -9.73 -5.26 -3.98
CA SER A 134 -9.17 -6.48 -4.61
C SER A 134 -9.42 -6.62 -6.13
N TYR A 135 -10.45 -5.95 -6.65
CA TYR A 135 -10.82 -5.96 -8.07
C TYR A 135 -9.96 -5.03 -8.93
N GLU A 136 -9.09 -4.21 -8.34
CA GLU A 136 -8.26 -3.25 -9.09
C GLU A 136 -7.26 -3.94 -10.01
N LEU A 137 -7.08 -3.39 -11.22
CA LEU A 137 -6.25 -4.02 -12.24
C LEU A 137 -4.76 -3.99 -11.87
N TYR A 138 -4.25 -2.83 -11.43
CA TYR A 138 -2.82 -2.66 -11.14
C TYR A 138 -2.29 -3.64 -10.08
N LEU A 139 -3.12 -4.03 -9.11
CA LEU A 139 -2.73 -5.01 -8.10
C LEU A 139 -2.95 -6.44 -8.60
N ARG A 140 -4.00 -6.73 -9.37
CA ARG A 140 -4.18 -8.05 -9.99
C ARG A 140 -3.05 -8.43 -10.94
N GLU A 141 -2.47 -7.46 -11.66
CA GLU A 141 -1.27 -7.66 -12.49
C GLU A 141 -0.06 -8.14 -11.67
N ALA A 142 0.07 -7.71 -10.42
CA ALA A 142 1.13 -8.17 -9.51
C ALA A 142 0.78 -9.46 -8.74
N ILE A 143 -0.52 -9.72 -8.52
CA ILE A 143 -1.01 -10.90 -7.79
C ILE A 143 -1.04 -12.15 -8.67
N GLN A 144 -1.56 -12.03 -9.90
CA GLN A 144 -1.85 -13.20 -10.74
C GLN A 144 -0.61 -14.08 -10.96
N PRO A 145 0.60 -13.55 -11.22
CA PRO A 145 1.78 -14.39 -11.39
C PRO A 145 2.19 -15.15 -10.12
N LEU A 146 1.76 -14.75 -8.93
CA LEU A 146 2.08 -15.40 -7.67
C LEU A 146 1.12 -16.54 -7.32
N ILE A 147 -0.11 -16.48 -7.83
CA ILE A 147 -1.16 -17.49 -7.58
C ILE A 147 -1.37 -18.42 -8.78
N ALA A 148 -0.68 -18.18 -9.90
CA ALA A 148 -0.69 -19.08 -11.05
C ALA A 148 -0.07 -20.45 -10.70
N ASP A 149 -0.54 -21.50 -11.38
CA ASP A 149 -0.14 -22.90 -11.16
C ASP A 149 1.37 -23.06 -10.93
N GLY A 150 1.72 -23.72 -9.83
CA GLY A 150 3.11 -24.00 -9.44
C GLY A 150 3.83 -22.86 -8.70
N SER A 151 3.23 -21.68 -8.55
CA SER A 151 3.87 -20.54 -7.87
C SER A 151 3.86 -20.67 -6.33
N ASN A 152 2.90 -21.40 -5.77
CA ASN A 152 2.83 -21.75 -4.34
C ASN A 152 2.79 -20.56 -3.36
N TRP A 153 2.14 -19.45 -3.73
CA TRP A 153 1.84 -18.33 -2.82
C TRP A 153 0.37 -18.31 -2.45
N ASP A 154 0.09 -17.89 -1.22
CA ASP A 154 -1.23 -17.38 -0.85
C ASP A 154 -1.22 -15.86 -0.87
N VAL A 155 -2.32 -15.25 -1.28
CA VAL A 155 -2.45 -13.79 -1.36
C VAL A 155 -3.72 -13.36 -0.69
N ILE A 156 -3.63 -12.33 0.15
CA ILE A 156 -4.77 -11.66 0.76
C ILE A 156 -4.73 -10.17 0.47
N VAL A 157 -5.89 -9.59 0.19
CA VAL A 157 -6.07 -8.15 -0.02
C VAL A 157 -6.89 -7.59 1.14
N VAL A 158 -6.32 -6.64 1.87
CA VAL A 158 -7.06 -5.93 2.92
C VAL A 158 -7.84 -4.80 2.26
N ASN A 159 -9.17 -4.92 2.26
CA ASN A 159 -10.04 -3.88 1.75
C ASN A 159 -10.27 -2.84 2.85
N SER A 160 -9.92 -1.60 2.52
CA SER A 160 -10.19 -0.45 3.37
C SER A 160 -11.68 -0.33 3.67
N ARG A 161 -12.04 0.13 4.87
CA ARG A 161 -13.44 0.20 5.33
C ARG A 161 -14.30 0.99 4.34
N GLY A 162 -15.42 0.40 3.92
CA GLY A 162 -16.32 0.96 2.90
C GLY A 162 -15.96 0.61 1.45
N CYS A 163 -14.69 0.28 1.18
CA CYS A 163 -14.20 -0.04 -0.16
C CYS A 163 -14.56 -1.47 -0.57
N ALA A 164 -14.45 -1.77 -1.88
CA ALA A 164 -14.79 -3.08 -2.42
C ALA A 164 -16.17 -3.61 -2.01
N ASN A 165 -17.15 -2.71 -1.86
CA ASN A 165 -18.50 -2.99 -1.35
C ASN A 165 -18.55 -3.56 0.08
N SER A 166 -17.50 -3.40 0.88
CA SER A 166 -17.58 -3.65 2.32
C SER A 166 -18.41 -2.56 3.00
N GLU A 167 -19.11 -2.91 4.08
CA GLU A 167 -19.86 -1.94 4.89
C GLU A 167 -18.94 -1.16 5.81
N ILE A 168 -19.32 0.08 6.11
CA ILE A 168 -18.77 0.83 7.23
C ILE A 168 -19.66 0.57 8.43
N THR A 169 -19.09 0.07 9.52
CA THR A 169 -19.82 -0.33 10.75
C THR A 169 -19.39 0.47 11.99
N SER A 170 -18.78 1.64 11.76
CA SER A 170 -18.30 2.56 12.80
C SER A 170 -18.20 3.99 12.25
N GLY A 171 -17.96 4.97 13.11
CA GLY A 171 -17.73 6.37 12.71
C GLY A 171 -16.37 6.63 12.08
N VAL A 172 -15.53 5.59 12.01
CA VAL A 172 -14.14 5.68 11.63
C VAL A 172 -13.95 5.12 10.22
N LEU A 173 -13.66 6.03 9.30
CA LEU A 173 -13.31 5.74 7.91
C LEU A 173 -11.83 5.42 7.77
N PHE A 174 -11.44 4.72 6.70
CA PHE A 174 -10.02 4.62 6.37
C PHE A 174 -9.46 5.97 5.90
N ASN A 175 -8.18 6.17 6.14
CA ASN A 175 -7.43 7.34 5.69
C ASN A 175 -5.96 6.94 5.45
N ALA A 176 -5.11 7.89 5.07
CA ALA A 176 -3.70 7.60 4.77
C ALA A 176 -2.88 7.11 6.00
N ARG A 177 -3.38 7.34 7.23
CA ARG A 177 -2.79 6.89 8.50
C ARG A 177 -3.30 5.51 8.94
N ALA A 178 -4.11 4.82 8.13
CA ALA A 178 -4.85 3.63 8.51
C ALA A 178 -4.06 2.33 8.72
N THR A 179 -3.09 2.34 9.65
CA THR A 179 -2.21 1.18 9.90
C THR A 179 -2.84 0.10 10.77
N TRP A 180 -4.01 0.33 11.36
CA TRP A 180 -4.61 -0.58 12.34
C TRP A 180 -5.22 -1.85 11.73
N ASP A 181 -5.92 -1.74 10.60
CA ASP A 181 -6.55 -2.92 9.97
C ASP A 181 -5.45 -3.84 9.41
N VAL A 182 -4.43 -3.30 8.73
CA VAL A 182 -3.28 -4.09 8.27
C VAL A 182 -2.50 -4.71 9.44
N ARG A 183 -2.31 -3.99 10.55
CA ARG A 183 -1.65 -4.53 11.75
C ARG A 183 -2.39 -5.75 12.31
N GLN A 184 -3.72 -5.68 12.38
CA GLN A 184 -4.54 -6.79 12.84
C GLN A 184 -4.50 -7.98 11.87
N VAL A 185 -4.52 -7.72 10.56
CA VAL A 185 -4.39 -8.78 9.53
C VAL A 185 -3.04 -9.46 9.62
N VAL A 186 -1.94 -8.71 9.72
CA VAL A 186 -0.59 -9.29 9.83
C VAL A 186 -0.47 -10.12 11.10
N LYS A 187 -0.99 -9.62 12.24
CA LYS A 187 -1.01 -10.37 13.50
C LYS A 187 -1.82 -11.66 13.37
N TRP A 188 -3.04 -11.57 12.85
CA TRP A 188 -3.89 -12.74 12.61
C TRP A 188 -3.22 -13.76 11.68
N ALA A 189 -2.61 -13.31 10.58
CA ALA A 189 -1.94 -14.19 9.63
C ALA A 189 -0.74 -14.88 10.28
N HIS A 190 0.02 -14.18 11.12
CA HIS A 190 1.14 -14.77 11.85
C HIS A 190 0.68 -15.82 12.89
N GLU A 191 -0.41 -15.55 13.61
CA GLU A 191 -0.98 -16.47 14.61
C GLU A 191 -1.63 -17.70 13.95
N LYS A 192 -2.38 -17.49 12.87
CA LYS A 192 -3.06 -18.55 12.11
C LYS A 192 -2.08 -19.39 11.28
N TYR A 193 -0.99 -18.79 10.80
CA TYR A 193 -0.01 -19.45 9.95
C TYR A 193 1.44 -19.23 10.44
N PRO A 194 1.82 -19.83 11.58
CA PRO A 194 3.09 -19.52 12.26
C PRO A 194 4.35 -19.83 11.44
N ASN A 195 4.26 -20.77 10.48
CA ASN A 195 5.38 -21.20 9.65
C ASN A 195 5.51 -20.42 8.33
N ARG A 196 4.51 -19.61 7.97
CA ARG A 196 4.50 -18.90 6.69
C ARG A 196 5.32 -17.61 6.75
N PRO A 197 6.24 -17.38 5.80
CA PRO A 197 6.82 -16.05 5.64
C PRO A 197 5.77 -15.08 5.10
N LEU A 198 5.56 -13.98 5.82
CA LEU A 198 4.61 -12.94 5.45
C LEU A 198 5.32 -11.81 4.70
N PHE A 199 4.73 -11.36 3.60
CA PHE A 199 5.22 -10.25 2.79
C PHE A 199 4.13 -9.18 2.64
N GLY A 200 4.53 -7.94 2.43
CA GLY A 200 3.61 -6.82 2.22
C GLY A 200 3.80 -6.15 0.87
N VAL A 201 2.72 -5.74 0.22
CA VAL A 201 2.76 -4.76 -0.88
C VAL A 201 1.64 -3.74 -0.74
N GLY A 202 1.96 -2.47 -0.94
CA GLY A 202 0.96 -1.40 -1.00
C GLY A 202 1.06 -0.63 -2.30
N PHE A 203 -0.10 -0.17 -2.80
CA PHE A 203 -0.22 0.64 -4.01
C PHE A 203 -0.84 2.00 -3.70
N SER A 204 -0.25 3.08 -4.20
CA SER A 204 -0.75 4.46 -3.99
C SER A 204 -1.01 4.74 -2.49
N LEU A 205 -2.22 5.09 -2.09
CA LEU A 205 -2.57 5.28 -0.66
C LEU A 205 -2.23 4.05 0.20
N GLY A 206 -2.46 2.84 -0.30
CA GLY A 206 -2.08 1.60 0.40
C GLY A 206 -0.57 1.47 0.57
N ALA A 207 0.22 2.04 -0.35
CA ALA A 207 1.67 2.13 -0.23
C ALA A 207 2.07 3.07 0.92
N ASN A 208 1.39 4.20 1.07
CA ASN A 208 1.60 5.11 2.19
C ASN A 208 1.24 4.45 3.54
N ILE A 209 0.09 3.78 3.60
CA ILE A 209 -0.38 3.07 4.79
C ILE A 209 0.60 1.97 5.21
N ILE A 210 1.01 1.09 4.27
CA ILE A 210 1.91 -0.01 4.62
C ILE A 210 3.30 0.49 5.00
N THR A 211 3.78 1.59 4.41
CA THR A 211 5.05 2.22 4.75
C THR A 211 5.03 2.79 6.16
N ASN A 212 3.95 3.49 6.54
CA ASN A 212 3.73 3.89 7.93
C ASN A 212 3.72 2.67 8.86
N TYR A 213 2.99 1.61 8.51
CA TYR A 213 2.93 0.38 9.31
C TYR A 213 4.32 -0.23 9.54
N VAL A 214 5.10 -0.48 8.48
CA VAL A 214 6.42 -1.10 8.64
C VAL A 214 7.43 -0.19 9.35
N GLY A 215 7.30 1.13 9.21
CA GLY A 215 8.08 2.09 9.97
C GLY A 215 7.72 2.11 11.46
N GLU A 216 6.44 1.99 11.80
CA GLU A 216 5.94 1.89 13.17
C GLU A 216 6.37 0.61 13.89
N GLU A 217 6.32 -0.52 13.19
CA GLU A 217 6.72 -1.81 13.77
C GLU A 217 8.25 -1.94 13.88
N GLY A 218 9.00 -1.26 13.00
CA GLY A 218 10.46 -1.26 13.00
C GLY A 218 11.04 -2.68 13.05
N ALA A 219 11.91 -2.94 14.03
CA ALA A 219 12.52 -4.27 14.21
C ALA A 219 11.54 -5.36 14.68
N GLY A 220 10.38 -4.96 15.23
CA GLY A 220 9.30 -5.85 15.64
C GLY A 220 8.38 -6.27 14.50
N CYS A 221 8.58 -5.75 13.28
CA CYS A 221 7.72 -6.07 12.14
C CYS A 221 7.71 -7.57 11.85
N LEU A 222 6.50 -8.13 11.70
CA LEU A 222 6.29 -9.55 11.41
C LEU A 222 6.46 -9.87 9.91
N LEU A 223 6.42 -8.84 9.05
CA LEU A 223 6.69 -9.00 7.62
C LEU A 223 8.18 -9.25 7.37
N LYS A 224 8.48 -10.11 6.41
CA LYS A 224 9.84 -10.47 6.00
C LYS A 224 10.42 -9.54 4.95
N ALA A 225 9.56 -8.96 4.11
CA ALA A 225 9.89 -7.84 3.24
C ALA A 225 8.61 -7.06 2.89
N CYS A 226 8.77 -5.82 2.44
CA CYS A 226 7.65 -4.98 2.03
C CYS A 226 7.97 -4.21 0.74
N ILE A 227 6.96 -4.03 -0.11
CA ILE A 227 7.07 -3.30 -1.38
C ILE A 227 6.06 -2.17 -1.39
N SER A 228 6.46 -1.04 -1.97
CA SER A 228 5.66 0.17 -2.06
C SER A 228 5.65 0.66 -3.51
N VAL A 229 4.47 0.77 -4.13
CA VAL A 229 4.35 1.10 -5.55
C VAL A 229 3.53 2.38 -5.73
N GLY A 230 4.10 3.38 -6.41
CA GLY A 230 3.43 4.66 -6.68
C GLY A 230 3.06 5.42 -5.40
N ASN A 231 3.92 5.39 -4.38
CA ASN A 231 3.62 5.91 -3.04
C ASN A 231 3.67 7.44 -2.96
N PRO A 232 2.59 8.12 -2.54
CA PRO A 232 2.62 9.54 -2.21
C PRO A 232 3.25 9.76 -0.82
N PHE A 233 4.58 9.62 -0.72
CA PHE A 233 5.32 9.65 0.55
C PHE A 233 5.04 10.88 1.41
N ASP A 234 4.98 12.06 0.80
CA ASP A 234 4.55 13.32 1.40
C ASP A 234 3.23 13.77 0.78
N LEU A 235 2.16 13.66 1.57
CA LEU A 235 0.79 13.98 1.16
C LEU A 235 0.58 15.48 1.03
N GLU A 236 1.28 16.31 1.83
CA GLU A 236 1.15 17.76 1.76
C GLU A 236 1.77 18.27 0.46
N VAL A 237 2.97 17.77 0.11
CA VAL A 237 3.65 18.07 -1.17
C VAL A 237 2.83 17.56 -2.35
N SER A 238 2.36 16.32 -2.30
CA SER A 238 1.55 15.71 -3.38
C SER A 238 0.24 16.49 -3.61
N ASN A 239 -0.47 16.85 -2.53
CA ASN A 239 -1.69 17.65 -2.62
C ASN A 239 -1.41 19.05 -3.18
N LYS A 240 -0.36 19.75 -2.73
CA LYS A 240 0.00 21.07 -3.27
C LYS A 240 0.37 21.00 -4.76
N ALA A 241 1.16 20.01 -5.17
CA ALA A 241 1.53 19.82 -6.56
C ALA A 241 0.29 19.58 -7.44
N MET A 242 -0.67 18.81 -6.93
CA MET A 242 -1.94 18.55 -7.60
C MET A 242 -2.77 19.83 -7.72
N GLN A 243 -2.88 20.64 -6.66
CA GLN A 243 -3.61 21.91 -6.70
C GLN A 243 -2.97 22.95 -7.62
N ASN A 244 -1.64 22.95 -7.73
CA ASN A 244 -0.88 23.93 -8.52
C ASN A 244 -0.91 23.66 -10.03
N SER A 245 -1.54 22.59 -10.51
CA SER A 245 -1.65 22.29 -11.94
C SER A 245 -3.10 22.15 -12.39
N ILE A 246 -3.41 22.59 -13.61
CA ILE A 246 -4.77 22.55 -14.16
C ILE A 246 -5.28 21.11 -14.24
N LEU A 247 -4.46 20.18 -14.74
CA LEU A 247 -4.80 18.76 -14.80
C LEU A 247 -4.87 18.13 -13.40
N GLY A 248 -3.93 18.47 -12.52
CA GLY A 248 -3.94 18.01 -11.13
C GLY A 248 -5.24 18.35 -10.42
N LEU A 249 -5.64 19.62 -10.44
CA LEU A 249 -6.82 20.08 -9.71
C LEU A 249 -8.11 19.61 -10.39
N ASN A 250 -8.26 19.88 -11.70
CA ASN A 250 -9.55 19.70 -12.37
C ASN A 250 -9.80 18.29 -12.90
N VAL A 251 -8.76 17.45 -13.00
CA VAL A 251 -8.90 16.04 -13.37
C VAL A 251 -8.67 15.16 -12.16
N TYR A 252 -7.45 15.09 -11.62
CA TYR A 252 -7.12 14.09 -10.59
C TYR A 252 -7.79 14.37 -9.24
N SER A 253 -7.61 15.58 -8.69
CA SER A 253 -8.19 15.95 -7.38
C SER A 253 -9.71 15.90 -7.41
N LYS A 254 -10.32 16.38 -8.51
CA LYS A 254 -11.78 16.36 -8.71
C LYS A 254 -12.34 14.94 -8.84
N VAL A 255 -11.69 14.06 -9.61
CA VAL A 255 -12.12 12.66 -9.75
C VAL A 255 -11.99 11.91 -8.43
N MET A 256 -10.87 12.08 -7.72
CA MET A 256 -10.67 11.43 -6.41
C MET A 256 -11.67 11.93 -5.36
N GLY A 257 -11.88 13.25 -5.25
CA GLY A 257 -12.89 13.83 -4.37
C GLY A 257 -14.30 13.34 -4.70
N GLY A 258 -14.64 13.27 -5.99
CA GLY A 258 -15.92 12.72 -6.45
C GLY A 258 -16.12 11.23 -6.13
N ASN A 259 -15.08 10.40 -6.27
CA ASN A 259 -15.14 8.98 -5.94
C ASN A 259 -15.32 8.75 -4.44
N LEU A 260 -14.59 9.50 -3.60
CA LEU A 260 -14.75 9.44 -2.15
C LEU A 260 -16.11 9.96 -1.69
N LYS A 261 -16.62 11.03 -2.31
CA LYS A 261 -17.98 11.53 -2.05
C LYS A 261 -19.03 10.47 -2.34
N LYS A 262 -18.93 9.77 -3.49
CA LYS A 262 -19.84 8.66 -3.83
C LYS A 262 -19.73 7.51 -2.82
N LEU A 263 -18.51 7.18 -2.40
CA LEU A 263 -18.26 6.16 -1.39
C LEU A 263 -18.97 6.50 -0.07
N ILE A 264 -18.79 7.71 0.45
CA ILE A 264 -19.44 8.15 1.69
C ILE A 264 -20.96 8.22 1.55
N ALA A 265 -21.47 8.71 0.43
CA ALA A 265 -22.90 8.76 0.17
C ALA A 265 -23.56 7.37 0.23
N LYS A 266 -22.87 6.32 -0.28
CA LYS A 266 -23.35 4.93 -0.21
C LYS A 266 -23.52 4.43 1.24
N HIS A 267 -22.75 4.99 2.17
CA HIS A 267 -22.73 4.59 3.58
C HIS A 267 -23.37 5.62 4.51
N LYS A 268 -24.14 6.58 3.98
CA LYS A 268 -24.76 7.69 4.72
C LYS A 268 -25.53 7.23 5.96
N GLU A 269 -26.40 6.23 5.81
CA GLU A 269 -27.22 5.73 6.92
C GLU A 269 -26.39 5.14 8.07
N SER A 270 -25.29 4.44 7.75
CA SER A 270 -24.41 3.87 8.78
C SER A 270 -23.57 4.96 9.44
N LEU A 271 -23.01 5.87 8.64
CA LEU A 271 -22.17 6.96 9.15
C LEU A 271 -22.95 7.93 10.03
N LEU A 272 -24.21 8.25 9.70
CA LEU A 272 -25.08 9.07 10.56
C LEU A 272 -25.38 8.43 11.93
N LYS A 273 -25.29 7.10 12.04
CA LYS A 273 -25.47 6.39 13.32
C LYS A 273 -24.21 6.41 14.20
N HIS A 274 -23.05 6.66 13.61
CA HIS A 274 -21.77 6.45 14.27
C HIS A 274 -20.82 7.66 14.21
N SER A 275 -21.21 8.75 13.57
CA SER A 275 -20.40 9.96 13.42
C SER A 275 -21.28 11.21 13.29
N ASP A 276 -20.72 12.36 13.67
CA ASP A 276 -21.36 13.66 13.50
C ASP A 276 -20.99 14.32 12.17
N LEU A 277 -20.79 13.54 11.10
CA LEU A 277 -20.40 14.07 9.80
C LEU A 277 -21.52 14.93 9.19
N ASP A 278 -21.17 16.12 8.72
CA ASP A 278 -22.10 17.02 8.03
C ASP A 278 -22.24 16.61 6.55
N PHE A 279 -23.31 15.89 6.24
CA PHE A 279 -23.56 15.42 4.87
C PHE A 279 -23.92 16.55 3.91
N ASP A 280 -24.47 17.67 4.37
CA ASP A 280 -24.78 18.81 3.51
C ASP A 280 -23.48 19.48 3.03
N VAL A 281 -22.48 19.57 3.90
CA VAL A 281 -21.12 20.00 3.51
C VAL A 281 -20.47 18.98 2.57
N ILE A 282 -20.53 17.68 2.88
CA ILE A 282 -19.92 16.62 2.06
C ILE A 282 -20.53 16.57 0.66
N GLU A 283 -21.83 16.77 0.50
CA GLU A 283 -22.50 16.76 -0.80
C GLU A 283 -21.96 17.86 -1.75
N ASN A 284 -21.50 18.98 -1.19
CA ASN A 284 -20.94 20.12 -1.90
C ASN A 284 -19.42 20.02 -2.19
N VAL A 285 -18.73 19.01 -1.66
CA VAL A 285 -17.31 18.77 -1.93
C VAL A 285 -17.06 18.49 -3.42
N THR A 286 -16.02 19.12 -3.97
CA THR A 286 -15.56 18.94 -5.36
C THR A 286 -14.19 18.30 -5.41
N TYR A 287 -13.26 18.75 -4.58
CA TYR A 287 -11.85 18.35 -4.63
C TYR A 287 -11.44 17.46 -3.47
N LEU A 288 -10.35 16.71 -3.64
CA LEU A 288 -9.86 15.77 -2.62
C LEU A 288 -9.59 16.46 -1.27
N HIS A 289 -8.95 17.62 -1.28
CA HIS A 289 -8.62 18.34 -0.04
C HIS A 289 -9.86 18.88 0.69
N GLU A 290 -10.93 19.20 -0.03
CA GLU A 290 -12.22 19.56 0.57
C GLU A 290 -12.88 18.35 1.23
N PHE A 291 -12.79 17.18 0.57
CA PHE A 291 -13.23 15.91 1.17
C PHE A 291 -12.46 15.62 2.46
N ASP A 292 -11.14 15.72 2.43
CA ASP A 292 -10.29 15.46 3.59
C ASP A 292 -10.60 16.44 4.73
N ARG A 293 -10.92 17.70 4.42
CA ARG A 293 -11.37 18.68 5.42
C ARG A 293 -12.74 18.32 6.00
N ALA A 294 -13.73 18.01 5.17
CA ALA A 294 -15.10 17.75 5.61
C ALA A 294 -15.26 16.41 6.34
N VAL A 295 -14.43 15.43 5.98
CA VAL A 295 -14.57 14.04 6.46
C VAL A 295 -13.41 13.64 7.35
N GLN A 296 -12.18 13.64 6.81
CA GLN A 296 -11.04 13.10 7.56
C GLN A 296 -10.69 13.96 8.77
N CYS A 297 -10.75 15.28 8.65
CA CYS A 297 -10.48 16.16 9.78
C CYS A 297 -11.52 16.01 10.89
N GLN A 298 -12.80 15.90 10.51
CA GLN A 298 -13.90 15.75 11.46
C GLN A 298 -13.88 14.37 12.15
N SER A 299 -13.76 13.29 11.38
CA SER A 299 -13.71 11.93 11.92
C SER A 299 -12.51 11.66 12.83
N TRP A 300 -11.39 12.36 12.62
CA TRP A 300 -10.12 12.10 13.31
C TRP A 300 -9.64 13.24 14.21
N GLY A 301 -10.42 14.31 14.32
CA GLY A 301 -10.08 15.47 15.15
C GLY A 301 -8.86 16.27 14.65
N TYR A 302 -8.53 16.20 13.36
CA TYR A 302 -7.49 17.07 12.81
C TYR A 302 -8.02 18.51 12.70
N PRO A 303 -7.25 19.52 13.15
CA PRO A 303 -7.71 20.91 13.07
C PRO A 303 -7.71 21.46 11.64
N THR A 304 -6.93 20.87 10.73
CA THR A 304 -6.84 21.25 9.31
C THR A 304 -6.45 20.04 8.47
N GLU A 305 -6.78 20.04 7.18
CA GLU A 305 -6.36 18.99 6.25
C GLU A 305 -4.84 18.90 6.13
N ASN A 306 -4.12 20.02 6.29
CA ASN A 306 -2.66 20.01 6.29
C ASN A 306 -2.09 19.36 7.56
N ALA A 307 -2.76 19.48 8.71
CA ALA A 307 -2.37 18.75 9.91
C ALA A 307 -2.55 17.23 9.71
N TYR A 308 -3.64 16.82 9.06
CA TYR A 308 -3.84 15.45 8.61
C TYR A 308 -2.73 14.99 7.66
N TYR A 309 -2.44 15.75 6.59
CA TYR A 309 -1.41 15.37 5.63
C TYR A 309 -0.03 15.21 6.25
N ARG A 310 0.36 16.08 7.19
CA ARG A 310 1.64 15.97 7.90
C ARG A 310 1.72 14.80 8.86
N ASP A 311 0.60 14.39 9.47
CA ASP A 311 0.57 13.22 10.35
C ASP A 311 0.55 11.92 9.54
N ALA A 312 -0.19 11.92 8.44
CA ALA A 312 -0.43 10.73 7.64
C ALA A 312 0.63 10.43 6.58
N SER A 313 1.49 11.40 6.24
CA SER A 313 2.64 11.17 5.36
C SER A 313 3.60 10.13 5.94
N CYS A 314 4.15 9.27 5.07
CA CYS A 314 5.07 8.20 5.46
C CYS A 314 6.54 8.51 5.16
N SER A 315 6.87 9.75 4.76
CA SER A 315 8.25 10.19 4.49
C SER A 315 9.19 9.89 5.66
N ASP A 316 8.79 10.27 6.87
CA ASP A 316 9.57 10.04 8.10
C ASP A 316 9.65 8.55 8.46
N SER A 317 8.62 7.77 8.09
CA SER A 317 8.56 6.34 8.36
C SER A 317 9.70 5.57 7.70
N ILE A 318 10.25 6.07 6.59
CA ILE A 318 11.43 5.47 5.94
C ILE A 318 12.57 5.31 6.93
N LEU A 319 12.78 6.24 7.86
CA LEU A 319 13.84 6.16 8.87
C LEU A 319 13.57 5.08 9.95
N GLY A 320 12.31 4.69 10.16
CA GLY A 320 11.89 3.68 11.13
C GLY A 320 11.96 2.23 10.62
N ILE A 321 11.99 2.02 9.31
CA ILE A 321 11.95 0.68 8.69
C ILE A 321 13.19 -0.15 9.05
N ARG A 322 12.98 -1.41 9.47
CA ARG A 322 14.07 -2.38 9.80
C ARG A 322 13.87 -3.75 9.16
N ILE A 323 13.14 -3.81 8.04
CA ILE A 323 12.99 -4.99 7.19
C ILE A 323 13.33 -4.63 5.75
N PRO A 324 13.73 -5.58 4.89
CA PRO A 324 13.89 -5.34 3.46
C PRO A 324 12.69 -4.62 2.84
N TYR A 325 12.92 -3.41 2.34
CA TYR A 325 11.87 -2.56 1.80
C TYR A 325 12.25 -2.04 0.41
N PHE A 326 11.36 -2.28 -0.56
CA PHE A 326 11.56 -1.92 -1.95
C PHE A 326 10.47 -0.96 -2.43
N ALA A 327 10.82 0.29 -2.70
CA ALA A 327 9.91 1.29 -3.24
C ALA A 327 10.09 1.47 -4.75
N ILE A 328 8.98 1.56 -5.49
CA ILE A 328 8.95 1.74 -6.94
C ILE A 328 8.08 2.97 -7.25
N SER A 329 8.66 3.96 -7.93
CA SER A 329 8.00 5.21 -8.31
C SER A 329 8.33 5.58 -9.75
N ALA A 330 7.49 6.42 -10.37
CA ALA A 330 7.79 7.04 -11.64
C ALA A 330 8.03 8.54 -11.43
N ALA A 331 9.11 9.08 -11.99
CA ALA A 331 9.47 10.50 -11.84
C ALA A 331 8.48 11.45 -12.52
N ASP A 332 7.67 10.94 -13.46
CA ASP A 332 6.62 11.67 -14.17
C ASP A 332 5.22 11.42 -13.60
N ASP A 333 5.09 10.75 -12.46
CA ASP A 333 3.80 10.49 -11.79
C ASP A 333 3.11 11.82 -11.43
N PRO A 334 1.90 12.10 -11.96
CA PRO A 334 1.22 13.37 -11.73
C PRO A 334 0.45 13.42 -10.38
N ILE A 335 0.42 12.32 -9.63
CA ILE A 335 -0.29 12.16 -8.36
C ILE A 335 0.72 11.97 -7.22
N ALA A 336 1.55 10.93 -7.29
CA ALA A 336 2.62 10.66 -6.34
C ALA A 336 3.94 11.26 -6.86
N VAL A 337 3.99 12.59 -6.82
CA VAL A 337 5.00 13.39 -7.51
C VAL A 337 6.42 13.15 -6.98
N ASP A 338 7.43 13.23 -7.86
CA ASP A 338 8.84 12.98 -7.53
C ASP A 338 9.37 13.88 -6.41
N GLN A 339 8.85 15.11 -6.30
CA GLN A 339 9.24 16.06 -5.25
C GLN A 339 8.83 15.59 -3.84
N ALA A 340 7.89 14.66 -3.72
CA ALA A 340 7.46 14.10 -2.45
C ALA A 340 8.35 12.93 -1.99
N VAL A 341 9.28 12.44 -2.82
CA VAL A 341 10.12 11.28 -2.49
C VAL A 341 11.21 11.67 -1.47
N PRO A 342 11.31 10.96 -0.32
CA PRO A 342 12.28 11.22 0.74
C PRO A 342 13.67 10.65 0.39
N TYR A 343 14.30 11.21 -0.64
CA TYR A 343 15.57 10.71 -1.19
C TYR A 343 16.71 10.65 -0.19
N GLN A 344 16.73 11.52 0.82
CA GLN A 344 17.81 11.55 1.81
C GLN A 344 17.62 10.45 2.85
N GLU A 345 16.39 10.17 3.23
CA GLU A 345 16.00 9.11 4.15
C GLU A 345 16.36 7.74 3.56
N PHE A 346 16.10 7.52 2.25
CA PHE A 346 16.56 6.33 1.53
C PHE A 346 18.09 6.19 1.49
N LYS A 347 18.83 7.31 1.44
CA LYS A 347 20.31 7.31 1.42
C LYS A 347 20.94 7.06 2.78
N VAL A 348 20.18 7.12 3.87
CA VAL A 348 20.70 6.83 5.22
C VAL A 348 20.16 5.53 5.79
N ASN A 349 18.99 5.06 5.37
CA ASN A 349 18.46 3.78 5.84
C ASN A 349 18.94 2.58 4.99
N PRO A 350 19.76 1.67 5.54
CA PRO A 350 20.28 0.51 4.80
C PRO A 350 19.21 -0.54 4.46
N TYR A 351 18.06 -0.53 5.13
CA TYR A 351 16.96 -1.46 4.90
C TYR A 351 16.07 -1.10 3.71
N THR A 352 16.32 0.03 3.07
CA THR A 352 15.41 0.61 2.08
C THR A 352 16.11 0.83 0.75
N VAL A 353 15.44 0.50 -0.34
CA VAL A 353 15.87 0.81 -1.71
C VAL A 353 14.70 1.43 -2.45
N HIS A 354 14.93 2.58 -3.05
CA HIS A 354 13.98 3.25 -3.95
C HIS A 354 14.42 3.10 -5.40
N CYS A 355 13.50 2.67 -6.26
CA CYS A 355 13.64 2.57 -7.71
C CYS A 355 12.71 3.60 -8.36
N SER A 356 13.30 4.48 -9.16
CA SER A 356 12.61 5.54 -9.91
C SER A 356 12.77 5.29 -11.41
N THR A 357 11.67 5.10 -12.14
CA THR A 357 11.68 5.15 -13.60
C THR A 357 11.45 6.58 -14.09
N SER A 358 12.02 6.96 -15.25
CA SER A 358 11.80 8.30 -15.82
C SER A 358 10.41 8.52 -16.40
N LEU A 359 9.71 7.43 -16.71
CA LEU A 359 8.37 7.40 -17.28
C LEU A 359 7.59 6.28 -16.60
N GLY A 360 6.28 6.46 -16.41
CA GLY A 360 5.42 5.43 -15.85
C GLY A 360 4.02 5.92 -15.48
N GLY A 361 3.87 7.19 -15.10
CA GLY A 361 2.60 7.72 -14.58
C GLY A 361 2.15 7.02 -13.29
N HIS A 362 0.96 7.37 -12.79
CA HIS A 362 0.47 6.81 -11.52
C HIS A 362 -0.05 5.38 -11.69
N LEU A 363 0.64 4.42 -11.07
CA LEU A 363 0.30 2.98 -11.09
C LEU A 363 0.12 2.38 -12.50
N SER A 364 0.66 3.04 -13.53
CA SER A 364 0.29 2.78 -14.92
C SER A 364 1.29 1.87 -15.60
N TRP A 365 2.49 2.38 -15.91
CA TRP A 365 3.58 1.61 -16.52
C TRP A 365 3.13 0.70 -17.67
N PHE A 366 2.21 1.18 -18.50
CA PHE A 366 1.61 0.38 -19.56
C PHE A 366 2.64 0.05 -20.63
N GLU A 367 2.75 -1.23 -20.93
CA GLU A 367 3.58 -1.79 -21.99
C GLU A 367 2.75 -1.97 -23.27
N LEU A 368 3.44 -2.22 -24.39
CA LEU A 368 2.77 -2.74 -25.58
C LEU A 368 2.09 -4.07 -25.25
N GLY A 369 0.82 -4.21 -25.60
CA GLY A 369 0.01 -5.39 -25.25
C GLY A 369 -0.81 -5.25 -23.95
N GLY A 370 -0.70 -4.13 -23.22
CA GLY A 370 -1.62 -3.77 -22.14
C GLY A 370 -1.21 -4.20 -20.73
N GLY A 371 -0.16 -5.01 -20.58
CA GLY A 371 0.43 -5.33 -19.28
C GLY A 371 1.09 -4.11 -18.62
N ARG A 372 1.45 -4.25 -17.35
CA ARG A 372 2.08 -3.18 -16.56
C ARG A 372 3.45 -3.59 -16.06
N TRP A 373 4.47 -2.77 -16.38
CA TRP A 373 5.85 -3.12 -16.07
C TRP A 373 6.08 -3.35 -14.57
N HIS A 374 5.42 -2.59 -13.67
CA HIS A 374 5.64 -2.69 -12.22
C HIS A 374 5.35 -4.07 -11.63
N ALA A 375 4.52 -4.89 -12.29
CA ALA A 375 4.23 -6.25 -11.83
C ALA A 375 5.48 -7.13 -11.78
N ARG A 376 6.37 -7.01 -12.77
CA ARG A 376 7.59 -7.83 -12.86
C ARG A 376 8.59 -7.57 -11.73
N PRO A 377 9.05 -6.33 -11.43
CA PRO A 377 9.93 -6.09 -10.29
C PRO A 377 9.31 -6.48 -8.95
N VAL A 378 8.00 -6.31 -8.78
CA VAL A 378 7.28 -6.77 -7.58
C VAL A 378 7.38 -8.29 -7.44
N VAL A 379 6.99 -9.03 -8.47
CA VAL A 379 6.97 -10.51 -8.46
C VAL A 379 8.38 -11.09 -8.34
N ASN A 380 9.35 -10.54 -9.07
CA ASN A 380 10.75 -11.00 -9.03
C ASN A 380 11.33 -10.83 -7.64
N PHE A 381 11.14 -9.66 -7.01
CA PHE A 381 11.64 -9.39 -5.66
C PHE A 381 10.99 -10.33 -4.63
N LEU A 382 9.67 -10.52 -4.69
CA LEU A 382 8.97 -11.44 -3.78
C LEU A 382 9.47 -12.87 -3.92
N ARG A 383 9.61 -13.37 -5.15
CA ARG A 383 10.12 -14.71 -5.44
C ARG A 383 11.55 -14.88 -4.96
N GLU A 384 12.43 -13.91 -5.23
CA GLU A 384 13.82 -13.96 -4.77
C GLU A 384 13.91 -14.02 -3.24
N MET A 385 13.18 -13.13 -2.55
CA MET A 385 13.15 -13.10 -1.10
C MET A 385 12.61 -14.41 -0.49
N ALA A 386 11.59 -15.01 -1.07
CA ALA A 386 11.01 -16.25 -0.54
C ALA A 386 11.83 -17.50 -0.90
N ALA A 387 12.33 -17.59 -2.13
CA ALA A 387 12.97 -18.79 -2.65
C ALA A 387 14.45 -18.87 -2.24
N ASN A 388 15.18 -17.75 -2.25
CA ASN A 388 16.64 -17.77 -2.23
C ASN A 388 17.24 -17.10 -0.99
N ILE A 389 16.56 -16.14 -0.35
CA ILE A 389 17.07 -15.44 0.83
C ILE A 389 16.76 -16.20 2.13
N ASP A 390 17.73 -16.26 3.05
CA ASP A 390 17.51 -16.72 4.42
C ASP A 390 16.81 -15.62 5.23
N LEU A 391 15.49 -15.79 5.36
CA LEU A 391 14.59 -14.86 6.05
C LEU A 391 14.76 -14.82 7.58
N ASN A 392 15.64 -15.66 8.16
CA ASN A 392 15.93 -15.70 9.60
C ASN A 392 17.28 -15.09 9.95
N PHE A 393 18.22 -15.03 9.01
CA PHE A 393 19.58 -14.51 9.21
C PHE A 393 19.60 -13.05 9.72
N ASN A 394 18.66 -12.22 9.26
CA ASN A 394 18.70 -10.76 9.49
C ASN A 394 18.31 -10.29 10.90
N LYS A 395 17.77 -11.14 11.79
CA LYS A 395 17.37 -10.69 13.14
C LYS A 395 18.54 -10.52 14.12
N ALA A 396 19.66 -11.24 13.94
CA ALA A 396 20.70 -11.35 14.97
C ALA A 396 21.88 -10.37 14.81
N LYS A 397 22.21 -9.94 13.59
CA LYS A 397 23.42 -9.14 13.31
C LYS A 397 23.20 -7.62 13.37
N VAL A 398 21.97 -7.14 13.20
CA VAL A 398 21.73 -5.72 12.89
C VAL A 398 21.37 -4.84 14.09
N ASN A 399 21.05 -5.45 15.25
CA ASN A 399 20.56 -4.73 16.43
C ASN A 399 21.60 -3.85 17.17
N LYS A 400 22.88 -3.83 16.77
CA LYS A 400 23.93 -3.12 17.53
C LYS A 400 24.48 -1.84 16.88
N ASP A 401 24.44 -1.71 15.55
CA ASP A 401 25.28 -0.72 14.87
C ASP A 401 24.52 0.41 14.14
N MET A 402 23.18 0.37 14.10
CA MET A 402 22.39 1.25 13.21
C MET A 402 21.25 2.04 13.88
N GLU A 403 21.03 1.89 15.18
CA GLU A 403 20.21 2.90 15.86
C GLU A 403 20.99 4.22 15.85
N PRO A 404 20.36 5.36 15.45
CA PRO A 404 21.01 6.64 15.59
C PRO A 404 21.47 6.74 17.04
N LYS A 405 22.78 6.88 17.27
CA LYS A 405 23.30 7.09 18.62
C LYS A 405 22.59 8.32 19.18
N ALA A 406 21.63 8.11 20.07
CA ALA A 406 20.99 9.20 20.76
C ALA A 406 22.12 9.98 21.45
N ALA A 407 22.32 11.23 21.05
CA ALA A 407 23.08 12.13 21.88
C ALA A 407 22.35 12.12 23.23
N GLU A 408 23.06 11.84 24.32
CA GLU A 408 22.53 11.35 25.61
C GLU A 408 21.42 12.21 26.27
N ALA A 409 21.00 13.34 25.67
CA ALA A 409 19.88 14.19 26.07
C ALA A 409 18.83 14.51 24.96
N HIS A 410 19.09 14.22 23.68
CA HIS A 410 18.20 14.57 22.56
C HIS A 410 18.10 13.40 21.56
N GLY A 411 16.93 12.79 21.44
CA GLY A 411 16.62 11.74 20.47
C GLY A 411 15.61 12.20 19.42
N PHE A 412 15.90 11.95 18.15
CA PHE A 412 14.92 12.06 17.06
C PHE A 412 14.16 10.74 16.93
N ASP A 413 12.86 10.77 17.13
CA ASP A 413 11.97 9.63 16.88
C ASP A 413 11.24 9.86 15.54
N PRO A 414 11.57 9.10 14.47
CA PRO A 414 10.90 9.24 13.17
C PRO A 414 9.41 8.91 13.23
N MET A 415 8.96 8.17 14.24
CA MET A 415 7.56 7.79 14.44
C MET A 415 6.87 8.64 15.52
N ARG A 416 7.44 9.79 15.89
CA ARG A 416 6.89 10.69 16.91
C ARG A 416 5.47 11.16 16.58
N ARG A 417 5.17 11.37 15.29
CA ARG A 417 3.84 11.73 14.80
C ARG A 417 2.97 10.49 14.61
N ARG A 418 2.83 9.72 15.68
CA ARG A 418 1.87 8.63 15.74
C ARG A 418 0.66 9.12 16.50
N MET A 419 -0.46 9.28 15.79
CA MET A 419 -1.75 9.48 16.43
C MET A 419 -2.00 8.35 17.43
N ARG A 420 -2.10 8.72 18.71
CA ARG A 420 -2.48 7.81 19.79
C ARG A 420 -3.97 7.97 20.02
N ILE A 421 -4.73 6.93 19.72
CA ILE A 421 -6.16 6.91 20.02
C ILE A 421 -6.33 6.55 21.48
N ASN A 422 -7.06 7.39 22.21
CA ASN A 422 -7.45 7.06 23.57
C ASN A 422 -8.72 6.19 23.52
N PRO A 423 -8.66 4.90 23.90
CA PRO A 423 -9.81 4.00 23.82
C PRO A 423 -11.02 4.49 24.64
N ARG A 424 -10.80 5.39 25.62
CA ARG A 424 -11.87 5.94 26.47
C ARG A 424 -12.74 6.98 25.79
N GLN A 425 -12.29 7.61 24.69
CA GLN A 425 -13.07 8.65 23.99
C GLN A 425 -14.01 8.10 22.90
N LEU A 426 -13.91 6.81 22.55
CA LEU A 426 -14.84 6.13 21.63
C LEU A 426 -15.99 5.43 22.36
N LYS A 427 -16.04 5.53 23.70
CA LYS A 427 -17.20 5.20 24.52
C LYS A 427 -17.91 6.49 24.91
N ALA A 428 -18.62 7.09 23.97
CA ALA A 428 -19.65 8.07 24.29
C ALA A 428 -20.98 7.47 23.78
N GLU A 429 -21.71 6.94 24.77
CA GLU A 429 -23.13 6.51 24.83
C GLU A 429 -23.71 5.63 23.71
#